data_AF-A0A523E602-F1
#
_entry.id   AF-A0A523E602-F1
#
_cell.length_a   1.000
_cell.length_b   1.000
_cell.length_c   1.000
_cell.angle_alpha   90.00
_cell.angle_beta   90.00
_cell.angle_gamma   90.00
#
_symmetry.space_group_name_H-M   'P 1'
#
loop_
_entity.id
_entity.type
_entity.pdbx_description
1 polymer ?
#
loop_
_entity_poly.entity_id
_entity_poly.type
_entity_poly.pdbx_seq_one_letter_code
_entity_poly.pdbx_strand_id
1 'polypeptide(L)'
;MKPTGAFPEVLQRVERFPVTSSKRTRVEPRGMHRMLRGTLSAKAFYALCLLGAAGLQTTSEASATQAISEPVRVTTLAHYVNWYNGTNFRNATTLPTNGLGEYESTDPYVIAFHKSTFLQGGEIPLISWWGRDDSRGDEFLDIFFAVAPLHHKKRDVQVSLLYEARGMLLEGNEEKIDFNQQKTRAQFISDIIHLDEKYFSNPEHRDRFFKIDGRPVIFVWYSHAFRGPFQEAVSDARKYADFYLIGSNFTLRGNLLDEWKEFIPAFDAISAYGAYDQHFLAQYGGPNEKYVSQYFNGVALWSRWLAENAPDTDLILPMSFAFDNSNSKSEQRTIHFYMNTFEATHFAKQVRLAIECSLSGNPIFDKVIPTIVFASFNEHFEGTPLERATHYEDKVRPYDAYGDIYRDIFLSLIPARTYIDPPRCEGLLY
;
A
#
# COMPACT_ATOMS: atom_id res chain seq x y z
N MET A 1 -14.76 -37.74 22.54
CA MET A 1 -16.09 -37.40 23.06
C MET A 1 -16.67 -36.31 22.18
N LYS A 2 -17.76 -36.59 21.45
CA LYS A 2 -18.55 -35.59 20.73
C LYS A 2 -19.58 -35.00 21.70
N PRO A 3 -19.95 -33.72 21.59
CA PRO A 3 -21.27 -33.26 22.01
C PRO A 3 -22.14 -33.05 20.78
N THR A 4 -23.18 -33.86 20.71
CA THR A 4 -24.43 -33.64 19.98
C THR A 4 -25.29 -32.63 20.75
N GLY A 5 -25.85 -31.64 20.08
CA GLY A 5 -26.88 -30.76 20.63
C GLY A 5 -27.61 -30.05 19.51
N ALA A 6 -28.88 -30.39 19.32
CA ALA A 6 -29.71 -30.01 18.19
C ALA A 6 -30.87 -29.11 18.64
N PHE A 7 -31.19 -28.10 17.82
CA PHE A 7 -32.47 -27.37 17.63
C PHE A 7 -33.00 -26.45 18.78
N PRO A 8 -33.87 -25.43 18.49
CA PRO A 8 -34.72 -25.29 17.30
C PRO A 8 -34.75 -23.95 16.54
N GLU A 9 -35.25 -24.07 15.30
CA GLU A 9 -35.78 -23.00 14.43
C GLU A 9 -36.87 -22.17 15.13
N VAL A 10 -36.79 -20.85 14.98
CA VAL A 10 -37.96 -19.96 15.06
C VAL A 10 -37.92 -19.00 13.87
N LEU A 11 -38.72 -19.34 12.86
CA LEU A 11 -39.21 -18.44 11.82
C LEU A 11 -40.29 -17.53 12.44
N GLN A 12 -40.13 -16.20 12.36
CA GLN A 12 -41.29 -15.32 12.18
C GLN A 12 -40.92 -13.89 11.70
N ARG A 13 -41.43 -13.58 10.50
CA ARG A 13 -42.01 -12.31 10.03
C ARG A 13 -41.34 -11.00 10.47
N VAL A 14 -40.73 -10.32 9.51
CA VAL A 14 -40.73 -8.85 9.46
C VAL A 14 -41.59 -8.40 8.29
N GLU A 15 -42.53 -7.53 8.63
CA GLU A 15 -43.61 -7.02 7.79
C GLU A 15 -43.08 -6.06 6.71
N ARG A 16 -43.67 -6.17 5.53
CA ARG A 16 -43.55 -5.20 4.44
C ARG A 16 -44.36 -3.97 4.81
N PHE A 17 -43.73 -2.78 4.80
CA PHE A 17 -44.44 -1.52 4.63
C PHE A 17 -44.03 -0.84 3.32
N PRO A 18 -44.99 -0.25 2.59
CA PRO A 18 -44.78 0.30 1.26
C PRO A 18 -44.29 1.74 1.35
N VAL A 19 -43.26 2.10 0.58
CA VAL A 19 -42.95 3.50 0.30
C VAL A 19 -43.40 3.84 -1.11
N THR A 20 -44.32 4.80 -1.12
CA THR A 20 -45.06 5.35 -2.24
C THR A 20 -44.19 6.02 -3.28
N SER A 21 -44.48 5.72 -4.54
CA SER A 21 -44.01 6.43 -5.72
C SER A 21 -44.50 7.88 -5.74
N SER A 22 -43.60 8.86 -5.82
CA SER A 22 -43.94 10.20 -6.30
C SER A 22 -43.28 10.47 -7.64
N LYS A 23 -44.12 10.48 -8.69
CA LYS A 23 -43.80 10.96 -10.04
C LYS A 23 -43.40 12.44 -9.96
N ARG A 24 -42.23 12.79 -10.51
CA ARG A 24 -41.97 14.14 -11.03
C ARG A 24 -41.52 14.05 -12.47
N THR A 25 -42.48 14.30 -13.35
CA THR A 25 -42.31 14.71 -14.73
C THR A 25 -41.73 16.13 -14.80
N ARG A 26 -40.62 16.31 -15.53
CA ARG A 26 -40.17 17.59 -16.08
C ARG A 26 -39.44 17.31 -17.39
N VAL A 27 -40.17 17.29 -18.51
CA VAL A 27 -40.21 18.34 -19.54
C VAL A 27 -38.83 18.59 -20.16
N GLU A 28 -38.58 17.91 -21.29
CA GLU A 28 -37.62 18.31 -22.32
C GLU A 28 -38.07 19.61 -23.01
N PRO A 29 -37.13 20.46 -23.44
CA PRO A 29 -37.32 21.31 -24.59
C PRO A 29 -36.61 20.70 -25.82
N ARG A 30 -37.43 20.32 -26.80
CA ARG A 30 -37.03 20.21 -28.21
C ARG A 30 -36.60 21.59 -28.72
N GLY A 31 -35.39 21.69 -29.25
CA GLY A 31 -34.91 22.82 -30.02
C GLY A 31 -34.19 22.35 -31.28
N MET A 32 -34.94 22.21 -32.36
CA MET A 32 -34.43 22.09 -33.73
C MET A 32 -33.73 23.39 -34.15
N HIS A 33 -32.49 23.31 -34.65
CA HIS A 33 -32.01 24.13 -35.78
C HIS A 33 -30.84 23.39 -36.46
N ARG A 34 -31.13 22.77 -37.60
CA ARG A 34 -30.84 23.25 -38.97
C ARG A 34 -29.36 23.13 -39.36
N MET A 35 -29.14 22.15 -40.23
CA MET A 35 -28.03 22.04 -41.17
C MET A 35 -27.76 23.38 -41.88
N LEU A 36 -26.50 23.78 -41.92
CA LEU A 36 -25.94 24.54 -43.03
C LEU A 36 -24.67 23.83 -43.50
N ARG A 37 -24.83 23.13 -44.64
CA ARG A 37 -23.72 22.71 -45.50
C ARG A 37 -23.13 23.98 -46.11
N GLY A 38 -21.93 24.34 -45.69
CA GLY A 38 -21.11 25.36 -46.33
C GLY A 38 -19.94 24.69 -47.06
N THR A 39 -20.05 24.59 -48.37
CA THR A 39 -18.99 24.19 -49.29
C THR A 39 -17.84 25.20 -49.23
N LEU A 40 -16.68 24.80 -48.69
CA LEU A 40 -15.43 25.53 -48.90
C LEU A 40 -14.89 25.18 -50.30
N SER A 41 -15.04 26.15 -51.18
CA SER A 41 -14.56 26.14 -52.57
C SER A 41 -13.03 26.16 -52.61
N ALA A 42 -12.50 25.27 -53.44
CA ALA A 42 -11.10 25.16 -53.83
C ALA A 42 -10.62 26.41 -54.60
N LYS A 43 -10.24 27.47 -53.88
CA LYS A 43 -9.46 28.63 -54.40
C LYS A 43 -8.55 29.25 -53.33
N ALA A 44 -7.82 28.42 -52.59
CA ALA A 44 -6.75 28.87 -51.69
C ALA A 44 -5.50 27.96 -51.79
N PHE A 45 -5.24 27.42 -52.99
CA PHE A 45 -4.18 26.42 -53.23
C PHE A 45 -3.01 26.94 -54.08
N TYR A 46 -2.91 28.25 -54.34
CA TYR A 46 -1.89 28.81 -55.24
C TYR A 46 -1.34 30.18 -54.81
N ALA A 47 -1.13 30.38 -53.51
CA ALA A 47 -0.45 31.58 -52.99
C ALA A 47 0.48 31.28 -51.80
N LEU A 48 1.14 30.13 -51.77
CA LEU A 48 2.11 29.79 -50.72
C LEU A 48 3.26 28.89 -51.21
N CYS A 49 3.83 29.18 -52.38
CA CYS A 49 4.99 28.42 -52.89
C CYS A 49 6.25 29.25 -53.21
N LEU A 50 6.27 30.57 -53.03
CA LEU A 50 7.44 31.36 -53.44
C LEU A 50 7.71 32.56 -52.54
N LEU A 51 7.94 32.31 -51.26
CA LEU A 51 8.70 33.23 -50.39
C LEU A 51 9.37 32.41 -49.26
N GLY A 52 10.70 32.41 -49.27
CA GLY A 52 11.47 32.38 -48.03
C GLY A 52 11.85 31.01 -47.47
N ALA A 53 12.72 30.30 -48.19
CA ALA A 53 13.72 29.46 -47.56
C ALA A 53 14.64 30.31 -46.66
N ALA A 54 14.23 30.54 -45.41
CA ALA A 54 15.06 31.01 -44.29
C ALA A 54 14.18 31.04 -43.03
N GLY A 55 14.08 29.92 -42.32
CA GLY A 55 13.28 29.87 -41.09
C GLY A 55 12.94 28.47 -40.59
N LEU A 56 13.85 27.50 -40.72
CA LEU A 56 13.84 26.35 -39.81
C LEU A 56 14.34 26.83 -38.44
N GLN A 57 13.52 27.60 -37.74
CA GLN A 57 13.55 27.58 -36.29
C GLN A 57 12.93 26.25 -35.91
N THR A 58 13.79 25.27 -35.67
CA THR A 58 13.47 24.20 -34.74
C THR A 58 12.97 24.89 -33.48
N THR A 59 11.65 24.91 -33.28
CA THR A 59 11.09 25.06 -31.94
C THR A 59 11.50 23.80 -31.21
N SER A 60 12.75 23.80 -30.76
CA SER A 60 13.17 23.09 -29.57
C SER A 60 12.25 23.62 -28.48
N GLU A 61 11.09 22.98 -28.33
CA GLU A 61 10.44 22.83 -27.04
C GLU A 61 11.46 22.09 -26.18
N ALA A 62 12.47 22.84 -25.73
CA ALA A 62 13.18 22.53 -24.52
C ALA A 62 12.09 22.64 -23.46
N SER A 63 11.40 21.52 -23.25
CA SER A 63 10.57 21.28 -22.09
C SER A 63 11.45 21.66 -20.92
N ALA A 64 11.21 22.87 -20.39
CA ALA A 64 11.99 23.41 -19.31
C ALA A 64 11.74 22.46 -18.14
N THR A 65 12.71 21.57 -17.87
CA THR A 65 12.73 20.71 -16.70
C THR A 65 12.67 21.66 -15.51
N GLN A 66 11.47 21.86 -14.96
CA GLN A 66 11.30 22.65 -13.75
C GLN A 66 12.12 21.94 -12.68
N ALA A 67 13.21 22.58 -12.26
CA ALA A 67 14.02 22.09 -11.17
C ALA A 67 13.10 21.98 -9.93
N ILE A 68 12.98 20.77 -9.39
CA ILE A 68 12.25 20.50 -8.16
C ILE A 68 13.01 21.21 -7.04
N SER A 69 12.49 22.36 -6.59
CA SER A 69 13.17 23.22 -5.61
C SER A 69 12.94 22.82 -4.16
N GLU A 70 11.93 21.99 -3.90
CA GLU A 70 11.59 21.49 -2.57
C GLU A 70 12.07 20.03 -2.40
N PRO A 71 12.60 19.65 -1.22
CA PRO A 71 12.97 18.26 -0.98
C PRO A 71 11.76 17.33 -1.14
N VAL A 72 11.96 16.26 -1.90
CA VAL A 72 10.96 15.20 -2.09
C VAL A 72 10.65 14.58 -0.73
N ARG A 73 9.40 14.69 -0.30
CA ARG A 73 8.91 14.02 0.91
C ARG A 73 8.35 12.67 0.52
N VAL A 74 9.02 11.61 0.94
CA VAL A 74 8.51 10.24 0.78
C VAL A 74 7.64 9.90 1.98
N THR A 75 6.39 9.50 1.70
CA THR A 75 5.47 8.98 2.71
C THR A 75 5.79 7.51 2.96
N THR A 76 5.82 7.09 4.22
CA THR A 76 6.06 5.69 4.59
C THR A 76 4.87 5.12 5.32
N LEU A 77 4.33 4.03 4.78
CA LEU A 77 3.37 3.17 5.45
C LEU A 77 4.14 1.96 6.00
N ALA A 78 4.39 1.91 7.30
CA ALA A 78 5.13 0.81 7.92
C ALA A 78 4.15 -0.16 8.56
N HIS A 79 4.16 -1.42 8.11
CA HIS A 79 3.24 -2.44 8.63
C HIS A 79 3.41 -2.62 10.14
N TYR A 80 2.30 -2.51 10.87
CA TYR A 80 2.26 -2.54 12.32
C TYR A 80 1.33 -3.66 12.79
N VAL A 81 1.91 -4.65 13.47
CA VAL A 81 1.18 -5.80 13.99
C VAL A 81 0.80 -5.58 15.45
N ASN A 82 -0.40 -6.05 15.80
CA ASN A 82 -1.05 -5.85 17.08
C ASN A 82 -1.40 -7.17 17.79
N TRP A 83 -0.69 -8.25 17.45
CA TRP A 83 -0.99 -9.60 17.93
C TRP A 83 -0.04 -10.14 19.00
N TYR A 84 0.87 -9.34 19.55
CA TYR A 84 1.75 -9.81 20.63
C TYR A 84 1.02 -9.83 21.97
N ASN A 85 1.22 -10.90 22.73
CA ASN A 85 0.60 -11.12 24.04
C ASN A 85 1.62 -11.54 25.11
N GLY A 86 2.88 -11.13 24.94
CA GLY A 86 4.04 -11.54 25.74
C GLY A 86 4.48 -12.98 25.50
N THR A 87 3.55 -13.93 25.40
CA THR A 87 3.87 -15.36 25.34
C THR A 87 4.22 -15.86 23.94
N ASN A 88 3.65 -15.25 22.90
CA ASN A 88 3.83 -15.70 21.53
C ASN A 88 5.17 -15.30 20.91
N PHE A 89 5.95 -14.41 21.55
CA PHE A 89 7.33 -14.11 21.16
C PHE A 89 8.23 -15.35 21.11
N ARG A 90 7.88 -16.44 21.80
CA ARG A 90 8.61 -17.71 21.72
C ARG A 90 8.66 -18.33 20.33
N ASN A 91 7.73 -17.96 19.45
CA ASN A 91 7.75 -18.39 18.05
C ASN A 91 8.32 -17.29 17.12
N ALA A 92 8.73 -16.15 17.66
CA ALA A 92 9.25 -15.04 16.88
C ALA A 92 10.73 -15.26 16.52
N THR A 93 11.14 -14.78 15.35
CA THR A 93 12.53 -14.80 14.90
C THR A 93 13.38 -13.74 15.59
N THR A 94 12.77 -12.60 15.90
CA THR A 94 13.45 -11.47 16.54
C THR A 94 12.76 -11.05 17.84
N LEU A 95 13.48 -10.27 18.65
CA LEU A 95 12.99 -9.71 19.90
C LEU A 95 13.33 -8.24 20.04
N PRO A 96 12.39 -7.42 20.55
CA PRO A 96 12.67 -6.04 20.92
C PRO A 96 13.82 -5.90 21.92
N THR A 97 14.75 -4.98 21.63
CA THR A 97 15.88 -4.62 22.51
C THR A 97 15.88 -3.13 22.89
N ASN A 98 14.80 -2.42 22.60
CA ASN A 98 14.51 -1.04 23.03
C ASN A 98 14.08 -0.92 24.51
N GLY A 99 14.21 -1.98 25.30
CA GLY A 99 13.76 -2.03 26.69
C GLY A 99 12.32 -2.50 26.89
N LEU A 100 11.56 -2.79 25.81
CA LEU A 100 10.23 -3.40 25.90
C LEU A 100 10.29 -4.91 26.14
N GLY A 101 11.29 -5.60 25.57
CA GLY A 101 11.41 -7.05 25.66
C GLY A 101 10.20 -7.78 25.05
N GLU A 102 9.80 -8.90 25.65
CA GLU A 102 8.55 -9.59 25.29
C GLU A 102 7.36 -8.80 25.84
N TYR A 103 6.54 -8.23 24.97
CA TYR A 103 5.46 -7.30 25.34
C TYR A 103 4.05 -7.74 24.93
N GLU A 104 3.03 -7.12 25.52
CA GLU A 104 1.65 -7.19 25.04
C GLU A 104 1.36 -5.98 24.15
N SER A 105 0.83 -6.20 22.94
CA SER A 105 0.54 -5.12 21.99
C SER A 105 -0.49 -4.12 22.55
N THR A 106 -1.35 -4.56 23.47
CA THR A 106 -2.38 -3.74 24.14
C THR A 106 -1.87 -2.99 25.37
N ASP A 107 -0.61 -3.20 25.80
CA ASP A 107 -0.03 -2.45 26.92
C ASP A 107 0.05 -0.95 26.58
N PRO A 108 -0.58 -0.07 27.37
CA PRO A 108 -0.52 1.38 27.15
C PRO A 108 0.89 1.96 27.08
N TYR A 109 1.85 1.39 27.81
CA TYR A 109 3.25 1.85 27.75
C TYR A 109 3.88 1.52 26.40
N VAL A 110 3.66 0.31 25.89
CA VAL A 110 4.13 -0.14 24.57
C VAL A 110 3.54 0.73 23.46
N ILE A 111 2.23 0.96 23.50
CA ILE A 111 1.54 1.83 22.53
C ILE A 111 2.11 3.25 22.61
N ALA A 112 2.24 3.84 23.80
CA ALA A 112 2.79 5.18 23.96
C ALA A 112 4.24 5.31 23.45
N PHE A 113 5.04 4.26 23.64
CA PHE A 113 6.40 4.15 23.13
C PHE A 113 6.43 4.07 21.59
N HIS A 114 5.66 3.16 20.99
CA HIS A 114 5.57 3.04 19.53
C HIS A 114 5.01 4.30 18.87
N LYS A 115 3.97 4.93 19.42
CA LYS A 115 3.45 6.21 18.89
C LYS A 115 4.50 7.32 18.93
N SER A 116 5.31 7.39 19.99
CA SER A 116 6.44 8.34 20.04
C SER A 116 7.50 8.02 18.99
N THR A 117 7.74 6.73 18.76
CA THR A 117 8.68 6.21 17.77
C THR A 117 8.26 6.61 16.34
N PHE A 118 7.00 6.38 15.98
CA PHE A 118 6.42 6.84 14.71
C PHE A 118 6.45 8.37 14.55
N LEU A 119 6.15 9.14 15.61
CA LEU A 119 6.22 10.60 15.53
C LEU A 119 7.65 11.12 15.34
N GLN A 120 8.64 10.43 15.91
CA GLN A 120 10.04 10.77 15.75
C GLN A 120 10.55 10.44 14.34
N GLY A 121 10.16 9.30 13.78
CA GLY A 121 10.62 8.85 12.47
C GLY A 121 9.81 9.41 11.29
N GLY A 122 8.58 9.83 11.54
CA GLY A 122 7.68 10.37 10.52
C GLY A 122 6.95 9.31 9.70
N GLU A 123 7.09 8.02 10.04
CA GLU A 123 6.34 6.95 9.41
C GLU A 123 4.89 6.90 9.90
N ILE A 124 4.02 6.35 9.07
CA ILE A 124 2.61 6.12 9.38
C ILE A 124 2.43 4.63 9.68
N PRO A 125 1.93 4.27 10.88
CA PRO A 125 1.58 2.88 11.16
C PRO A 125 0.48 2.41 10.21
N LEU A 126 0.76 1.34 9.49
CA LEU A 126 -0.17 0.58 8.69
C LEU A 126 -0.66 -0.61 9.54
N ILE A 127 -1.70 -0.37 10.34
CA ILE A 127 -2.16 -1.28 11.40
C ILE A 127 -2.92 -2.46 10.79
N SER A 128 -2.50 -3.69 11.09
CA SER A 128 -3.27 -4.91 10.79
C SER A 128 -4.65 -4.86 11.45
N TRP A 129 -5.71 -4.90 10.66
CA TRP A 129 -7.10 -4.89 11.10
C TRP A 129 -7.78 -6.21 10.71
N TRP A 130 -8.24 -6.94 11.73
CA TRP A 130 -8.78 -8.31 11.63
C TRP A 130 -10.32 -8.38 11.69
N GLY A 131 -11.00 -7.24 11.50
CA GLY A 131 -12.45 -7.16 11.59
C GLY A 131 -12.95 -6.64 12.94
N ARG A 132 -14.19 -6.15 12.95
CA ARG A 132 -14.82 -5.53 14.14
C ARG A 132 -15.01 -6.47 15.32
N ASP A 133 -15.10 -7.78 15.06
CA ASP A 133 -15.37 -8.82 16.07
C ASP A 133 -14.09 -9.51 16.57
N ASP A 134 -12.92 -9.08 16.11
CA ASP A 134 -11.61 -9.56 16.56
C ASP A 134 -10.93 -8.51 17.45
N SER A 135 -10.28 -8.93 18.53
CA SER A 135 -9.58 -8.01 19.45
C SER A 135 -8.45 -7.24 18.76
N ARG A 136 -7.94 -7.77 17.63
CA ARG A 136 -6.93 -7.14 16.76
C ARG A 136 -7.55 -6.21 15.70
N GLY A 137 -8.86 -5.96 15.75
CA GLY A 137 -9.53 -4.96 14.94
C GLY A 137 -9.91 -3.74 15.76
N ASP A 138 -11.20 -3.60 16.03
CA ASP A 138 -11.77 -2.42 16.66
C ASP A 138 -11.31 -2.20 18.09
N GLU A 139 -11.26 -3.26 18.90
CA GLU A 139 -10.80 -3.16 20.29
C GLU A 139 -9.38 -2.59 20.36
N PHE A 140 -8.47 -3.09 19.52
CA PHE A 140 -7.12 -2.57 19.44
C PHE A 140 -7.07 -1.09 19.00
N LEU A 141 -7.84 -0.70 17.98
CA LEU A 141 -7.89 0.70 17.52
C LEU A 141 -8.40 1.64 18.61
N ASP A 142 -9.43 1.23 19.35
CA ASP A 142 -9.99 2.01 20.45
C ASP A 142 -8.96 2.21 21.57
N ILE A 143 -8.21 1.16 21.94
CA ILE A 143 -7.09 1.25 22.90
C ILE A 143 -5.98 2.16 22.34
N PHE A 144 -5.58 1.96 21.09
CA PHE A 144 -4.51 2.72 20.45
C PHE A 144 -4.80 4.22 20.40
N PHE A 145 -6.06 4.61 20.15
CA PHE A 145 -6.50 6.00 20.12
C PHE A 145 -6.67 6.63 21.51
N ALA A 146 -6.91 5.82 22.56
CA ALA A 146 -7.00 6.28 23.94
C ALA A 146 -5.63 6.60 24.56
N VAL A 147 -4.55 5.99 24.04
CA VAL A 147 -3.19 6.15 24.59
C VAL A 147 -2.45 7.32 23.92
N ALA A 148 -1.97 8.26 24.72
CA ALA A 148 -1.13 9.37 24.24
C ALA A 148 0.35 8.94 24.08
N PRO A 149 1.10 9.51 23.12
CA PRO A 149 2.54 9.26 22.99
C PRO A 149 3.33 9.82 24.20
N LEU A 150 4.38 9.09 24.64
CA LEU A 150 5.23 9.45 25.77
C LEU A 150 5.84 10.86 25.70
N HIS A 151 6.35 11.27 24.54
CA HIS A 151 7.14 12.51 24.39
C HIS A 151 6.49 13.60 23.54
N HIS A 152 5.26 13.38 23.07
CA HIS A 152 4.59 14.25 22.10
C HIS A 152 3.16 14.63 22.51
N LYS A 153 2.94 15.10 23.73
CA LYS A 153 1.59 15.34 24.32
C LYS A 153 0.64 16.25 23.52
N LYS A 154 1.11 16.98 22.50
CA LYS A 154 0.31 17.90 21.67
C LYS A 154 0.02 17.39 20.26
N ARG A 155 0.54 16.23 19.88
CA ARG A 155 0.38 15.64 18.55
C ARG A 155 0.13 14.14 18.70
N ASP A 156 -0.73 13.58 17.86
CA ASP A 156 -0.90 12.14 17.75
C ASP A 156 -0.44 11.63 16.38
N VAL A 157 -0.19 10.33 16.27
CA VAL A 157 0.06 9.66 14.99
C VAL A 157 -1.25 9.55 14.21
N GLN A 158 -1.15 9.73 12.89
CA GLN A 158 -2.19 9.27 12.00
C GLN A 158 -1.93 7.81 11.65
N VAL A 159 -2.96 7.04 11.34
CA VAL A 159 -2.86 5.61 11.03
C VAL A 159 -3.46 5.31 9.65
N SER A 160 -2.93 4.30 8.98
CA SER A 160 -3.59 3.62 7.86
C SER A 160 -3.94 2.18 8.26
N LEU A 161 -4.83 1.53 7.53
CA LEU A 161 -5.27 0.17 7.86
C LEU A 161 -4.76 -0.84 6.83
N LEU A 162 -4.25 -1.97 7.31
CA LEU A 162 -4.06 -3.18 6.53
C LEU A 162 -5.25 -4.10 6.80
N TYR A 163 -6.11 -4.25 5.81
CA TYR A 163 -7.25 -5.16 5.84
C TYR A 163 -6.73 -6.60 5.60
N GLU A 164 -6.87 -7.45 6.62
CA GLU A 164 -6.34 -8.82 6.66
C GLU A 164 -7.23 -9.80 5.88
N ALA A 165 -7.37 -9.57 4.57
CA ALA A 165 -8.36 -10.27 3.74
C ALA A 165 -8.18 -11.79 3.77
N ARG A 166 -6.94 -12.28 3.86
CA ARG A 166 -6.67 -13.72 4.01
C ARG A 166 -7.34 -14.31 5.25
N GLY A 167 -7.22 -13.63 6.39
CA GLY A 167 -7.79 -14.11 7.65
C GLY A 167 -9.30 -13.94 7.74
N MET A 168 -9.83 -12.91 7.08
CA MET A 168 -11.21 -12.50 7.21
C MET A 168 -12.15 -13.08 6.14
N LEU A 169 -11.66 -13.25 4.91
CA LEU A 169 -12.48 -13.56 3.75
C LEU A 169 -12.21 -14.95 3.16
N LEU A 170 -11.08 -15.58 3.48
CA LEU A 170 -10.76 -16.91 2.97
C LEU A 170 -11.45 -17.98 3.83
N GLU A 171 -12.21 -18.88 3.20
CA GLU A 171 -12.91 -19.94 3.93
C GLU A 171 -12.14 -21.26 3.94
N GLY A 172 -11.96 -21.84 5.13
CA GLY A 172 -11.41 -23.19 5.28
C GLY A 172 -10.03 -23.37 4.63
N ASN A 173 -9.96 -24.29 3.66
CA ASN A 173 -8.73 -24.63 2.94
C ASN A 173 -8.72 -24.06 1.51
N GLU A 174 -9.54 -23.05 1.21
CA GLU A 174 -9.51 -22.39 -0.09
C GLU A 174 -8.15 -21.67 -0.31
N GLU A 175 -7.74 -21.56 -1.56
CA GLU A 175 -6.51 -20.84 -1.95
C GLU A 175 -6.79 -19.45 -2.53
N LYS A 176 -8.05 -19.16 -2.85
CA LYS A 176 -8.50 -17.93 -3.53
C LYS A 176 -9.71 -17.36 -2.83
N ILE A 177 -9.77 -16.04 -2.73
CA ILE A 177 -10.92 -15.31 -2.18
C ILE A 177 -11.88 -14.99 -3.34
N ASP A 178 -13.08 -15.58 -3.29
CA ASP A 178 -14.03 -15.53 -4.40
C ASP A 178 -15.14 -14.50 -4.20
N PHE A 179 -15.09 -13.40 -4.96
CA PHE A 179 -16.11 -12.35 -4.92
C PHE A 179 -17.39 -12.70 -5.69
N ASN A 180 -17.48 -13.88 -6.33
CA ASN A 180 -18.76 -14.41 -6.80
C ASN A 180 -19.64 -14.89 -5.63
N GLN A 181 -19.02 -15.23 -4.49
CA GLN A 181 -19.76 -15.63 -3.31
C GLN A 181 -20.39 -14.40 -2.66
N GLN A 182 -21.72 -14.43 -2.52
CA GLN A 182 -22.48 -13.33 -1.93
C GLN A 182 -21.96 -12.98 -0.51
N LYS A 183 -21.56 -13.98 0.27
CA LYS A 183 -21.03 -13.80 1.62
C LYS A 183 -19.73 -12.98 1.60
N THR A 184 -18.76 -13.35 0.79
CA THR A 184 -17.46 -12.65 0.65
C THR A 184 -17.65 -11.20 0.21
N ARG A 185 -18.46 -10.97 -0.83
CA ARG A 185 -18.78 -9.61 -1.31
C ARG A 185 -19.50 -8.80 -0.23
N ALA A 186 -20.51 -9.38 0.42
CA ALA A 186 -21.28 -8.70 1.46
C ALA A 186 -20.43 -8.38 2.70
N GLN A 187 -19.51 -9.27 3.08
CA GLN A 187 -18.60 -9.06 4.19
C GLN A 187 -17.66 -7.87 3.91
N PHE A 188 -16.97 -7.87 2.77
CA PHE A 188 -16.10 -6.76 2.38
C PHE A 188 -16.84 -5.41 2.37
N ILE A 189 -18.03 -5.35 1.74
CA ILE A 189 -18.82 -4.12 1.70
C ILE A 189 -19.26 -3.70 3.12
N SER A 190 -19.71 -4.65 3.95
CA SER A 190 -20.12 -4.39 5.33
C SER A 190 -18.99 -3.86 6.19
N ASP A 191 -17.77 -4.37 6.00
CA ASP A 191 -16.59 -3.93 6.73
C ASP A 191 -16.18 -2.51 6.33
N ILE A 192 -16.24 -2.17 5.04
CA ILE A 192 -15.97 -0.80 4.59
C ILE A 192 -17.02 0.19 5.13
N ILE A 193 -18.31 -0.16 5.10
CA ILE A 193 -19.37 0.68 5.68
C ILE A 193 -19.11 0.90 7.17
N HIS A 194 -18.78 -0.16 7.90
CA HIS A 194 -18.47 -0.09 9.33
C HIS A 194 -17.27 0.83 9.61
N LEU A 195 -16.18 0.68 8.86
CA LEU A 195 -14.99 1.52 9.01
C LEU A 195 -15.31 3.00 8.75
N ASP A 196 -16.15 3.30 7.77
CA ASP A 196 -16.58 4.69 7.53
C ASP A 196 -17.39 5.24 8.70
N GLU A 197 -18.46 4.56 9.07
CA GLU A 197 -19.39 5.00 10.11
C GLU A 197 -18.71 5.16 11.47
N LYS A 198 -17.88 4.18 11.86
CA LYS A 198 -17.19 4.21 13.15
C LYS A 198 -16.02 5.19 13.14
N TYR A 199 -15.27 5.28 12.04
CA TYR A 199 -13.98 5.98 12.03
C TYR A 199 -13.83 7.08 10.97
N PHE A 200 -14.00 6.77 9.69
CA PHE A 200 -13.54 7.68 8.63
C PHE A 200 -14.39 8.94 8.48
N SER A 201 -15.71 8.82 8.62
CA SER A 201 -16.64 9.95 8.58
C SER A 201 -16.98 10.47 9.99
N ASN A 202 -16.66 9.71 11.04
CA ASN A 202 -16.88 10.08 12.43
C ASN A 202 -16.00 11.28 12.85
N PRO A 203 -16.58 12.41 13.30
CA PRO A 203 -15.82 13.59 13.71
C PRO A 203 -14.77 13.36 14.82
N GLU A 204 -14.95 12.35 15.67
CA GLU A 204 -14.02 12.04 16.77
C GLU A 204 -12.75 11.32 16.28
N HIS A 205 -12.83 10.64 15.13
CA HIS A 205 -11.77 9.76 14.63
C HIS A 205 -11.24 10.15 13.25
N ARG A 206 -12.00 10.86 12.42
CA ARG A 206 -11.68 11.13 11.00
C ARG A 206 -10.31 11.76 10.74
N ASP A 207 -9.77 12.51 11.71
CA ASP A 207 -8.48 13.19 11.59
C ASP A 207 -7.31 12.33 12.10
N ARG A 208 -7.62 11.17 12.73
CA ARG A 208 -6.66 10.16 13.16
C ARG A 208 -6.23 9.22 12.04
N PHE A 209 -6.89 9.26 10.88
CA PHE A 209 -6.54 8.43 9.73
C PHE A 209 -5.72 9.22 8.73
N PHE A 210 -4.66 8.58 8.25
CA PHE A 210 -3.84 9.09 7.17
C PHE A 210 -4.63 9.02 5.85
N LYS A 211 -4.46 10.05 5.01
CA LYS A 211 -5.25 10.24 3.80
C LYS A 211 -4.36 10.52 2.60
N ILE A 212 -4.68 9.91 1.47
CA ILE A 212 -4.16 10.25 0.15
C ILE A 212 -5.35 10.83 -0.64
N ASP A 213 -5.17 12.01 -1.24
CA ASP A 213 -6.25 12.76 -1.91
C ASP A 213 -7.48 12.99 -1.04
N GLY A 214 -7.27 13.17 0.28
CA GLY A 214 -8.35 13.37 1.25
C GLY A 214 -9.10 12.09 1.65
N ARG A 215 -8.72 10.93 1.11
CA ARG A 215 -9.38 9.63 1.33
C ARG A 215 -8.57 8.75 2.31
N PRO A 216 -9.21 8.14 3.33
CA PRO A 216 -8.53 7.24 4.27
C PRO A 216 -7.90 6.06 3.53
N VAL A 217 -6.67 5.71 3.93
CA VAL A 217 -5.89 4.67 3.24
C VAL A 217 -6.17 3.28 3.82
N ILE A 218 -6.53 2.36 2.93
CA ILE A 218 -6.71 0.93 3.22
C ILE A 218 -5.81 0.12 2.28
N PHE A 219 -4.89 -0.65 2.85
CA PHE A 219 -4.13 -1.67 2.15
C PHE A 219 -4.83 -3.03 2.27
N VAL A 220 -5.12 -3.71 1.18
CA VAL A 220 -5.75 -5.03 1.20
C VAL A 220 -4.67 -6.09 1.07
N TRP A 221 -4.37 -6.75 2.18
CA TRP A 221 -3.42 -7.85 2.16
C TRP A 221 -4.06 -9.08 1.50
N TYR A 222 -3.28 -9.77 0.66
CA TYR A 222 -3.62 -11.00 -0.03
C TYR A 222 -4.56 -10.83 -1.24
N SER A 223 -4.64 -9.61 -1.79
CA SER A 223 -5.42 -9.31 -3.00
C SER A 223 -4.94 -10.03 -4.27
N HIS A 224 -3.72 -10.55 -4.31
CA HIS A 224 -3.25 -11.43 -5.40
C HIS A 224 -3.99 -12.78 -5.47
N ALA A 225 -4.70 -13.16 -4.40
CA ALA A 225 -5.52 -14.35 -4.35
C ALA A 225 -7.00 -14.08 -4.70
N PHE A 226 -7.36 -12.85 -5.09
CA PHE A 226 -8.75 -12.52 -5.41
C PHE A 226 -9.17 -13.08 -6.76
N ARG A 227 -10.46 -13.41 -6.89
CA ARG A 227 -11.12 -13.75 -8.15
C ARG A 227 -12.57 -13.28 -8.15
N GLY A 228 -13.18 -13.26 -9.34
CA GLY A 228 -14.57 -12.83 -9.52
C GLY A 228 -14.71 -11.30 -9.58
N PRO A 229 -15.94 -10.77 -9.42
CA PRO A 229 -16.27 -9.36 -9.68
C PRO A 229 -15.83 -8.42 -8.54
N PHE A 230 -14.54 -8.42 -8.18
CA PHE A 230 -14.00 -7.56 -7.12
C PHE A 230 -14.18 -6.07 -7.43
N GLN A 231 -14.02 -5.65 -8.69
CA GLN A 231 -14.24 -4.26 -9.09
C GLN A 231 -15.66 -3.79 -8.80
N GLU A 232 -16.67 -4.66 -8.96
CA GLU A 232 -18.05 -4.34 -8.57
C GLU A 232 -18.19 -4.20 -7.05
N ALA A 233 -17.52 -5.06 -6.28
CA ALA A 233 -17.54 -4.98 -4.81
C ALA A 233 -16.94 -3.66 -4.31
N VAL A 234 -15.82 -3.22 -4.90
CA VAL A 234 -15.22 -1.90 -4.61
C VAL A 234 -16.15 -0.77 -5.04
N SER A 235 -16.74 -0.84 -6.23
CA SER A 235 -17.70 0.16 -6.72
C SER A 235 -18.92 0.28 -5.79
N ASP A 236 -19.45 -0.85 -5.30
CA ASP A 236 -20.54 -0.87 -4.35
C ASP A 236 -20.15 -0.29 -3.00
N ALA A 237 -18.99 -0.66 -2.46
CA ALA A 237 -18.47 -0.10 -1.21
C ALA A 237 -18.29 1.44 -1.32
N ARG A 238 -17.78 1.92 -2.46
CA ARG A 238 -17.61 3.36 -2.74
C ARG A 238 -18.91 4.17 -2.85
N LYS A 239 -20.07 3.51 -2.91
CA LYS A 239 -21.37 4.21 -2.78
C LYS A 239 -21.65 4.68 -1.36
N TYR A 240 -20.97 4.11 -0.37
CA TYR A 240 -21.21 4.36 1.04
C TYR A 240 -20.03 5.05 1.74
N ALA A 241 -18.80 4.76 1.31
CA ALA A 241 -17.58 5.28 1.93
C ALA A 241 -16.59 5.75 0.86
N ASP A 242 -15.88 6.84 1.12
CA ASP A 242 -14.76 7.25 0.28
C ASP A 242 -13.44 6.76 0.90
N PHE A 243 -12.61 6.08 0.11
CA PHE A 243 -11.36 5.48 0.59
C PHE A 243 -10.35 5.33 -0.55
N TYR A 244 -9.06 5.36 -0.18
CA TYR A 244 -7.93 5.09 -1.06
C TYR A 244 -7.48 3.64 -0.86
N LEU A 245 -7.64 2.80 -1.88
CA LEU A 245 -7.45 1.36 -1.81
C LEU A 245 -6.13 0.94 -2.46
N ILE A 246 -5.27 0.30 -1.66
CA ILE A 246 -3.99 -0.25 -2.11
C ILE A 246 -4.10 -1.78 -2.21
N GLY A 247 -3.82 -2.34 -3.38
CA GLY A 247 -3.75 -3.79 -3.58
C GLY A 247 -2.34 -4.36 -3.40
N SER A 248 -2.20 -5.50 -2.73
CA SER A 248 -0.97 -6.32 -2.67
C SER A 248 -0.64 -7.08 -3.97
N ASN A 249 -0.68 -6.38 -5.11
CA ASN A 249 -0.53 -6.93 -6.45
C ASN A 249 0.71 -6.43 -7.19
N PHE A 250 1.88 -6.59 -6.58
CA PHE A 250 3.15 -6.33 -7.22
C PHE A 250 4.05 -7.55 -7.11
N THR A 251 4.72 -7.90 -8.21
CA THR A 251 5.80 -8.90 -8.19
C THR A 251 6.93 -8.45 -9.10
N LEU A 252 8.12 -9.00 -8.89
CA LEU A 252 9.27 -8.69 -9.74
C LEU A 252 9.19 -9.36 -11.13
N ARG A 253 8.12 -10.11 -11.38
CA ARG A 253 7.88 -10.90 -12.57
C ARG A 253 6.63 -10.41 -13.28
N GLY A 254 6.69 -10.30 -14.61
CA GLY A 254 5.53 -9.96 -15.44
C GLY A 254 4.53 -11.10 -15.63
N ASN A 255 4.76 -12.28 -15.04
CA ASN A 255 4.04 -13.49 -15.37
C ASN A 255 2.60 -13.53 -14.83
N LEU A 256 2.22 -12.60 -13.94
CA LEU A 256 0.88 -12.51 -13.36
C LEU A 256 0.08 -11.30 -13.88
N LEU A 257 0.65 -10.51 -14.81
CA LEU A 257 0.02 -9.31 -15.35
C LEU A 257 -1.34 -9.62 -16.00
N ASP A 258 -1.42 -10.70 -16.77
CA ASP A 258 -2.66 -11.09 -17.45
C ASP A 258 -3.71 -11.65 -16.47
N GLU A 259 -3.28 -12.43 -15.46
CA GLU A 259 -4.19 -12.96 -14.43
C GLU A 259 -4.85 -11.83 -13.63
N TRP A 260 -4.11 -10.74 -13.41
CA TRP A 260 -4.56 -9.65 -12.54
C TRP A 260 -5.25 -8.51 -13.29
N LYS A 261 -5.19 -8.53 -14.63
CA LYS A 261 -5.68 -7.46 -15.49
C LYS A 261 -7.10 -7.00 -15.18
N GLU A 262 -7.99 -7.92 -14.82
CA GLU A 262 -9.41 -7.61 -14.59
C GLU A 262 -9.68 -6.89 -13.27
N PHE A 263 -8.79 -6.97 -12.28
CA PHE A 263 -9.05 -6.40 -10.95
C PHE A 263 -8.08 -5.31 -10.54
N ILE A 264 -6.91 -5.17 -11.17
CA ILE A 264 -5.99 -4.04 -10.89
C ILE A 264 -6.72 -2.68 -11.01
N PRO A 265 -7.59 -2.45 -12.02
CA PRO A 265 -8.33 -1.18 -12.13
C PRO A 265 -9.31 -0.89 -10.98
N ALA A 266 -9.54 -1.84 -10.07
CA ALA A 266 -10.34 -1.59 -8.87
C ALA A 266 -9.56 -0.80 -7.80
N PHE A 267 -8.23 -0.82 -7.85
CA PHE A 267 -7.36 -0.18 -6.87
C PHE A 267 -6.95 1.24 -7.29
N ASP A 268 -6.76 2.11 -6.29
CA ASP A 268 -6.14 3.42 -6.50
C ASP A 268 -4.62 3.29 -6.63
N ALA A 269 -4.02 2.32 -5.93
CA ALA A 269 -2.63 1.96 -6.10
C ALA A 269 -2.39 0.46 -5.92
N ILE A 270 -1.26 -0.03 -6.42
CA ILE A 270 -0.76 -1.36 -6.08
C ILE A 270 0.61 -1.30 -5.43
N SER A 271 0.91 -2.31 -4.63
CA SER A 271 2.20 -2.54 -3.99
C SER A 271 2.37 -4.04 -3.69
N ALA A 272 3.40 -4.41 -2.95
CA ALA A 272 3.49 -5.71 -2.29
C ALA A 272 3.57 -5.49 -0.77
N TYR A 273 3.42 -6.56 0.01
CA TYR A 273 3.63 -6.49 1.45
C TYR A 273 5.10 -6.16 1.77
N GLY A 274 6.06 -6.82 1.10
CA GLY A 274 7.49 -6.53 1.19
C GLY A 274 8.23 -6.78 -0.11
N ALA A 275 9.50 -6.39 -0.16
CA ALA A 275 10.36 -6.52 -1.34
C ALA A 275 11.17 -7.82 -1.33
N TYR A 276 10.51 -8.98 -1.21
CA TYR A 276 11.17 -10.28 -1.12
C TYR A 276 10.62 -11.30 -2.14
N ASP A 277 11.11 -11.25 -3.37
CA ASP A 277 10.79 -12.29 -4.36
C ASP A 277 11.70 -13.50 -4.17
N GLN A 278 11.13 -14.57 -3.60
CA GLN A 278 11.80 -15.83 -3.27
C GLN A 278 12.51 -16.47 -4.47
N HIS A 279 11.99 -16.28 -5.70
CA HIS A 279 12.62 -16.82 -6.90
C HIS A 279 13.94 -16.11 -7.20
N PHE A 280 13.95 -14.78 -7.18
CA PHE A 280 15.15 -14.01 -7.47
C PHE A 280 16.17 -14.02 -6.33
N LEU A 281 15.71 -14.08 -5.07
CA LEU A 281 16.59 -14.34 -3.93
C LEU A 281 17.32 -15.67 -4.10
N ALA A 282 16.63 -16.74 -4.52
CA ALA A 282 17.25 -18.04 -4.84
C ALA A 282 18.26 -17.91 -5.98
N GLN A 283 17.84 -17.30 -7.08
CA GLN A 283 18.62 -17.22 -8.31
C GLN A 283 19.91 -16.41 -8.13
N TYR A 284 19.87 -15.34 -7.34
CA TYR A 284 21.02 -14.46 -7.15
C TYR A 284 21.79 -14.75 -5.87
N GLY A 285 21.29 -15.62 -4.98
CA GLY A 285 21.94 -15.94 -3.71
C GLY A 285 21.83 -14.81 -2.68
N GLY A 286 20.71 -14.08 -2.68
CA GLY A 286 20.42 -13.00 -1.74
C GLY A 286 20.15 -11.62 -2.38
N PRO A 287 20.00 -10.57 -1.56
CA PRO A 287 19.56 -9.22 -1.96
C PRO A 287 20.71 -8.36 -2.51
N ASN A 288 21.55 -8.94 -3.37
CA ASN A 288 22.71 -8.25 -3.96
C ASN A 288 22.31 -7.30 -5.11
N GLU A 289 23.30 -6.67 -5.75
CA GLU A 289 23.10 -5.73 -6.87
C GLU A 289 22.22 -6.31 -7.98
N LYS A 290 22.35 -7.60 -8.33
CA LYS A 290 21.49 -8.22 -9.36
C LYS A 290 20.03 -8.30 -8.93
N TYR A 291 19.79 -8.56 -7.65
CA TYR A 291 18.44 -8.52 -7.08
C TYR A 291 17.87 -7.11 -7.11
N VAL A 292 18.66 -6.10 -6.75
CA VAL A 292 18.26 -4.69 -6.80
C VAL A 292 17.95 -4.25 -8.23
N SER A 293 18.80 -4.55 -9.22
CA SER A 293 18.50 -4.27 -10.63
C SER A 293 17.24 -4.98 -11.10
N GLN A 294 17.03 -6.25 -10.70
CA GLN A 294 15.80 -6.98 -11.02
C GLN A 294 14.55 -6.37 -10.37
N TYR A 295 14.68 -5.82 -9.15
CA TYR A 295 13.60 -5.08 -8.50
C TYR A 295 13.17 -3.90 -9.38
N PHE A 296 14.11 -3.07 -9.83
CA PHE A 296 13.78 -1.89 -10.66
C PHE A 296 13.35 -2.25 -12.08
N ASN A 297 13.80 -3.37 -12.63
CA ASN A 297 13.20 -3.93 -13.85
C ASN A 297 11.72 -4.27 -13.65
N GLY A 298 11.37 -4.85 -12.50
CA GLY A 298 9.98 -5.10 -12.10
C GLY A 298 9.18 -3.80 -11.97
N VAL A 299 9.74 -2.79 -11.30
CA VAL A 299 9.11 -1.46 -11.17
C VAL A 299 8.82 -0.84 -12.54
N ALA A 300 9.82 -0.81 -13.43
CA ALA A 300 9.67 -0.25 -14.77
C ALA A 300 8.62 -1.01 -15.60
N LEU A 301 8.58 -2.34 -15.48
CA LEU A 301 7.57 -3.17 -16.12
C LEU A 301 6.16 -2.82 -15.64
N TRP A 302 5.97 -2.74 -14.32
CA TRP A 302 4.67 -2.41 -13.73
C TRP A 302 4.23 -0.99 -14.07
N SER A 303 5.15 -0.01 -14.04
CA SER A 303 4.82 1.37 -14.40
C SER A 303 4.24 1.46 -15.81
N ARG A 304 4.92 0.85 -16.79
CA ARG A 304 4.45 0.79 -18.18
C ARG A 304 3.11 0.05 -18.29
N TRP A 305 3.00 -1.11 -17.64
CA TRP A 305 1.78 -1.90 -17.72
C TRP A 305 0.56 -1.15 -17.17
N LEU A 306 0.72 -0.48 -16.02
CA LEU A 306 -0.30 0.35 -15.40
C LEU A 306 -0.67 1.53 -16.31
N ALA A 307 0.30 2.22 -16.90
CA ALA A 307 0.02 3.31 -17.86
C ALA A 307 -0.86 2.86 -19.03
N GLU A 308 -0.69 1.62 -19.51
CA GLU A 308 -1.46 1.07 -20.63
C GLU A 308 -2.81 0.45 -20.22
N ASN A 309 -2.89 -0.21 -19.06
CA ASN A 309 -4.02 -1.08 -18.70
C ASN A 309 -4.85 -0.58 -17.52
N ALA A 310 -4.30 0.27 -16.66
CA ALA A 310 -4.94 0.82 -15.48
C ALA A 310 -4.40 2.24 -15.19
N PRO A 311 -4.67 3.22 -16.08
CA PRO A 311 -4.00 4.52 -16.04
C PRO A 311 -4.32 5.33 -14.77
N ASP A 312 -5.40 5.02 -14.08
CA ASP A 312 -5.82 5.66 -12.82
C ASP A 312 -5.28 4.91 -11.57
N THR A 313 -4.43 3.90 -11.75
CA THR A 313 -3.82 3.13 -10.66
C THR A 313 -2.33 3.45 -10.55
N ASP A 314 -1.92 3.88 -9.35
CA ASP A 314 -0.54 4.20 -9.00
C ASP A 314 0.27 2.97 -8.60
N LEU A 315 1.59 3.13 -8.51
CA LEU A 315 2.54 2.17 -8.00
C LEU A 315 3.21 2.70 -6.73
N ILE A 316 3.00 2.01 -5.61
CA ILE A 316 3.68 2.27 -4.34
C ILE A 316 4.78 1.22 -4.18
N LEU A 317 6.02 1.67 -3.94
CA LEU A 317 7.17 0.77 -3.88
C LEU A 317 7.21 -0.01 -2.55
N PRO A 318 7.18 -1.35 -2.57
CA PRO A 318 7.37 -2.15 -1.36
C PRO A 318 8.84 -2.17 -0.97
N MET A 319 9.13 -2.23 0.34
CA MET A 319 10.47 -2.29 0.90
C MET A 319 10.54 -3.25 2.10
N SER A 320 11.69 -3.89 2.25
CA SER A 320 12.08 -4.72 3.39
C SER A 320 13.59 -4.87 3.37
N PHE A 321 14.25 -4.86 4.54
CA PHE A 321 15.71 -5.05 4.62
C PHE A 321 16.12 -6.45 5.09
N ALA A 322 15.19 -7.17 5.69
CA ALA A 322 15.40 -8.54 6.13
C ALA A 322 14.09 -9.33 5.96
N PHE A 323 14.22 -10.66 5.95
CA PHE A 323 13.13 -11.60 6.10
C PHE A 323 13.71 -12.90 6.64
N ASP A 324 13.14 -13.40 7.73
CA ASP A 324 13.45 -14.68 8.32
C ASP A 324 12.29 -15.17 9.17
N ASN A 325 11.68 -16.26 8.72
CA ASN A 325 10.60 -16.96 9.39
C ASN A 325 11.02 -18.36 9.82
N SER A 326 12.32 -18.59 10.09
CA SER A 326 12.90 -19.87 10.55
C SER A 326 12.21 -20.43 11.79
N ASN A 327 11.75 -19.56 12.69
CA ASN A 327 11.03 -19.96 13.90
C ASN A 327 9.54 -20.27 13.66
N SER A 328 9.02 -19.95 12.48
CA SER A 328 7.70 -20.40 12.07
C SER A 328 7.76 -21.89 11.73
N LYS A 329 6.83 -22.69 12.25
CA LYS A 329 6.70 -24.12 11.93
C LYS A 329 6.24 -24.39 10.49
N SER A 330 6.29 -23.39 9.60
CA SER A 330 5.85 -23.55 8.22
C SER A 330 6.87 -24.39 7.46
N GLU A 331 6.42 -25.48 6.84
CA GLU A 331 7.28 -26.48 6.17
C GLU A 331 7.86 -25.99 4.83
N GLN A 332 7.66 -24.71 4.48
CA GLN A 332 8.16 -24.17 3.22
C GLN A 332 9.61 -23.69 3.40
N ARG A 333 10.48 -24.11 2.47
CA ARG A 333 11.86 -23.62 2.35
C ARG A 333 11.83 -22.18 1.82
N THR A 334 11.45 -21.25 2.68
CA THR A 334 11.65 -19.82 2.43
C THR A 334 13.13 -19.49 2.54
N ILE A 335 13.58 -18.59 1.68
CA ILE A 335 14.93 -18.06 1.66
C ILE A 335 14.92 -16.86 2.59
N HIS A 336 15.76 -16.95 3.61
CA HIS A 336 15.97 -15.87 4.55
C HIS A 336 17.06 -14.95 4.01
N PHE A 337 16.93 -13.66 4.27
CA PHE A 337 17.95 -12.70 3.91
C PHE A 337 18.04 -11.57 4.92
N TYR A 338 19.22 -10.96 4.94
CA TYR A 338 19.53 -9.77 5.72
C TYR A 338 20.42 -8.89 4.85
N MET A 339 19.97 -7.69 4.53
CA MET A 339 20.82 -6.70 3.91
C MET A 339 21.80 -6.16 4.95
N ASN A 340 23.08 -6.08 4.63
CA ASN A 340 24.01 -5.32 5.46
C ASN A 340 23.78 -3.80 5.29
N THR A 341 24.46 -2.96 6.08
CA THR A 341 24.33 -1.50 6.02
C THR A 341 24.53 -0.93 4.60
N PHE A 342 25.51 -1.46 3.85
CA PHE A 342 25.80 -0.99 2.49
C PHE A 342 24.67 -1.36 1.53
N GLU A 343 24.21 -2.62 1.55
CA GLU A 343 23.11 -3.12 0.70
C GLU A 343 21.81 -2.38 0.99
N ALA A 344 21.42 -2.24 2.26
CA ALA A 344 20.21 -1.53 2.66
C ALA A 344 20.28 -0.06 2.25
N THR A 345 21.43 0.61 2.46
CA THR A 345 21.63 2.00 2.02
C THR A 345 21.56 2.13 0.50
N HIS A 346 22.16 1.21 -0.24
CA HIS A 346 22.13 1.22 -1.69
C HIS A 346 20.70 1.02 -2.21
N PHE A 347 20.00 -0.02 -1.75
CA PHE A 347 18.62 -0.30 -2.15
C PHE A 347 17.69 0.90 -1.86
N ALA A 348 17.80 1.44 -0.66
CA ALA A 348 17.04 2.60 -0.23
C ALA A 348 17.28 3.86 -1.08
N LYS A 349 18.54 4.12 -1.48
CA LYS A 349 18.87 5.21 -2.40
C LYS A 349 18.27 4.99 -3.79
N GLN A 350 18.26 3.76 -4.30
CA GLN A 350 17.65 3.46 -5.60
C GLN A 350 16.13 3.63 -5.56
N VAL A 351 15.46 3.24 -4.46
CA VAL A 351 14.01 3.46 -4.29
C VAL A 351 13.69 4.95 -4.33
N ARG A 352 14.46 5.75 -3.58
CA ARG A 352 14.34 7.21 -3.61
C ARG A 352 14.57 7.78 -5.01
N LEU A 353 15.60 7.31 -5.72
CA LEU A 353 15.91 7.75 -7.07
C LEU A 353 14.77 7.45 -8.05
N ALA A 354 14.13 6.28 -7.95
CA ALA A 354 12.98 5.94 -8.78
C ALA A 354 11.80 6.90 -8.55
N ILE A 355 11.52 7.26 -7.29
CA ILE A 355 10.50 8.27 -6.93
C ILE A 355 10.88 9.65 -7.51
N GLU A 356 12.11 10.09 -7.33
CA GLU A 356 12.60 11.37 -7.87
C GLU A 356 12.51 11.40 -9.41
N CYS A 357 12.85 10.29 -10.08
CA CYS A 357 12.71 10.14 -11.52
C CYS A 357 11.23 10.25 -11.95
N SER A 358 10.30 9.61 -11.25
CA SER A 358 8.87 9.77 -11.52
C SER A 358 8.42 11.23 -11.41
N LEU A 359 8.76 11.91 -10.31
CA LEU A 359 8.42 13.31 -10.07
C LEU A 359 9.04 14.26 -11.10
N SER A 360 10.17 13.89 -11.72
CA SER A 360 10.78 14.62 -12.82
C SER A 360 10.14 14.36 -14.20
N GLY A 361 9.10 13.53 -14.26
CA GLY A 361 8.39 13.17 -15.49
C GLY A 361 9.07 12.06 -16.29
N ASN A 362 9.88 11.20 -15.66
CA ASN A 362 10.50 10.08 -16.37
C ASN A 362 9.44 9.01 -16.73
N PRO A 363 9.26 8.67 -18.01
CA PRO A 363 8.23 7.73 -18.45
C PRO A 363 8.44 6.28 -18.00
N ILE A 364 9.62 5.92 -17.52
CA ILE A 364 9.92 4.56 -17.01
C ILE A 364 9.27 4.34 -15.65
N PHE A 365 9.13 5.40 -14.86
CA PHE A 365 8.65 5.36 -13.48
C PHE A 365 7.38 6.21 -13.29
N ASP A 366 6.69 6.59 -14.35
CA ASP A 366 5.56 7.53 -14.35
C ASP A 366 4.39 7.19 -13.41
N LYS A 367 4.26 5.94 -13.00
CA LYS A 367 3.24 5.48 -12.03
C LYS A 367 3.75 5.41 -10.61
N VAL A 368 5.05 5.57 -10.38
CA VAL A 368 5.60 5.57 -9.02
C VAL A 368 5.23 6.87 -8.32
N ILE A 369 4.52 6.77 -7.20
CA ILE A 369 4.19 7.94 -6.36
C ILE A 369 5.18 8.06 -5.19
N PRO A 370 5.29 9.24 -4.53
CA PRO A 370 6.20 9.43 -3.39
C PRO A 370 5.68 8.79 -2.09
N THR A 371 5.31 7.51 -2.15
CA THR A 371 4.88 6.68 -1.04
C THR A 371 5.54 5.31 -1.13
N ILE A 372 5.89 4.74 0.01
CA ILE A 372 6.40 3.36 0.13
C ILE A 372 5.61 2.57 1.16
N VAL A 373 5.50 1.25 0.95
CA VAL A 373 5.08 0.30 1.98
C VAL A 373 6.31 -0.40 2.52
N PHE A 374 6.49 -0.41 3.83
CA PHE A 374 7.62 -1.06 4.48
C PHE A 374 7.14 -2.25 5.33
N ALA A 375 7.62 -3.45 5.00
CA ALA A 375 7.51 -4.64 5.84
C ALA A 375 8.80 -4.78 6.68
N SER A 376 8.77 -4.50 7.97
CA SER A 376 7.64 -4.01 8.80
C SER A 376 8.14 -3.10 9.92
N PHE A 377 7.25 -2.51 10.73
CA PHE A 377 7.65 -1.88 11.98
C PHE A 377 8.02 -2.93 13.03
N ASN A 378 7.13 -3.89 13.33
CA ASN A 378 7.31 -4.82 14.45
C ASN A 378 6.91 -6.28 14.13
N GLU A 379 6.95 -6.73 12.87
CA GLU A 379 6.63 -8.13 12.55
C GLU A 379 7.84 -9.05 12.84
N HIS A 380 7.93 -9.45 14.11
CA HIS A 380 9.00 -10.25 14.67
C HIS A 380 8.97 -11.73 14.31
N PHE A 381 7.83 -12.32 13.93
CA PHE A 381 7.76 -13.72 13.43
C PHE A 381 8.43 -13.88 12.08
N GLU A 382 8.41 -12.83 11.26
CA GLU A 382 9.06 -12.83 9.95
C GLU A 382 10.43 -12.14 9.97
N GLY A 383 10.92 -11.72 11.13
CA GLY A 383 12.26 -11.11 11.24
C GLY A 383 12.42 -9.86 10.38
N THR A 384 11.33 -9.12 10.13
CA THR A 384 11.33 -7.90 9.31
C THR A 384 11.28 -6.56 10.08
N PRO A 385 11.45 -6.47 11.42
CA PRO A 385 11.12 -5.23 12.14
C PRO A 385 12.13 -4.09 11.90
N LEU A 386 11.61 -2.87 11.76
CA LEU A 386 12.33 -1.61 12.00
C LEU A 386 12.44 -1.28 13.49
N GLU A 387 11.56 -1.84 14.32
CA GLU A 387 11.69 -1.81 15.77
C GLU A 387 13.06 -2.39 16.15
N ARG A 388 13.77 -1.67 17.01
CA ARG A 388 15.09 -2.09 17.48
C ARG A 388 15.01 -3.49 18.07
N ALA A 389 15.63 -4.46 17.40
CA ALA A 389 15.53 -5.87 17.74
C ALA A 389 16.88 -6.61 17.63
N THR A 390 16.92 -7.80 18.24
CA THR A 390 17.98 -8.80 18.10
C THR A 390 17.37 -10.16 17.74
N HIS A 391 18.17 -11.12 17.27
CA HIS A 391 17.69 -12.48 17.03
C HIS A 391 17.27 -13.17 18.33
N TYR A 392 16.14 -13.89 18.27
CA TYR A 392 15.58 -14.56 19.44
C TYR A 392 16.55 -15.61 20.02
N GLU A 393 17.27 -16.35 19.18
CA GLU A 393 18.26 -17.35 19.61
C GLU A 393 19.56 -16.72 20.12
N ASP A 394 19.88 -15.50 19.66
CA ASP A 394 21.09 -14.75 20.04
C ASP A 394 20.93 -13.94 21.33
N LYS A 395 19.93 -14.26 22.18
CA LYS A 395 19.79 -13.74 23.57
C LYS A 395 21.09 -13.79 24.40
N VAL A 396 22.12 -14.51 23.92
CA VAL A 396 23.41 -14.73 24.58
C VAL A 396 24.57 -13.92 23.97
N ARG A 397 24.43 -13.24 22.81
CA ARG A 397 25.52 -12.45 22.19
C ARG A 397 25.06 -11.06 21.73
N PRO A 398 25.68 -9.97 22.21
CA PRO A 398 25.27 -8.60 21.93
C PRO A 398 25.79 -8.06 20.58
N TYR A 399 25.92 -8.89 19.55
CA TYR A 399 26.37 -8.41 18.24
C TYR A 399 25.18 -8.00 17.35
N ASP A 400 25.24 -6.75 16.91
CA ASP A 400 24.45 -6.06 15.89
C ASP A 400 22.94 -5.94 16.17
N ALA A 401 22.52 -4.82 16.77
CA ALA A 401 21.12 -4.41 16.82
C ALA A 401 20.63 -4.09 15.40
N TYR A 402 20.10 -5.10 14.70
CA TYR A 402 19.63 -5.02 13.32
C TYR A 402 18.65 -3.87 13.08
N GLY A 403 17.72 -3.64 14.02
CA GLY A 403 16.68 -2.63 13.86
C GLY A 403 17.19 -1.18 13.89
N ASP A 404 18.22 -0.86 14.67
CA ASP A 404 18.74 0.53 14.74
C ASP A 404 19.41 0.93 13.41
N ILE A 405 20.22 0.04 12.84
CA ILE A 405 20.90 0.28 11.56
C ILE A 405 19.87 0.48 10.45
N TYR A 406 18.88 -0.41 10.39
CA TYR A 406 17.81 -0.31 9.40
C TYR A 406 16.99 0.95 9.55
N ARG A 407 16.65 1.32 10.78
CA ARG A 407 15.92 2.54 11.04
C ARG A 407 16.74 3.79 10.73
N ASP A 408 18.02 3.85 11.08
CA ASP A 408 18.87 5.00 10.77
C ASP A 408 19.06 5.18 9.25
N ILE A 409 19.29 4.08 8.52
CA ILE A 409 19.34 4.09 7.05
C ILE A 409 18.00 4.57 6.50
N PHE A 410 16.90 4.03 7.00
CA PHE A 410 15.56 4.37 6.59
C PHE A 410 15.24 5.85 6.79
N LEU A 411 15.51 6.37 7.99
CA LEU A 411 15.31 7.77 8.35
C LEU A 411 16.23 8.71 7.58
N SER A 412 17.40 8.25 7.13
CA SER A 412 18.28 9.06 6.27
C SER A 412 17.66 9.38 4.90
N LEU A 413 16.65 8.62 4.47
CA LEU A 413 15.96 8.81 3.19
C LEU A 413 14.96 9.97 3.22
N ILE A 414 14.33 10.20 4.37
CA ILE A 414 13.13 11.04 4.51
C ILE A 414 13.45 12.56 4.45
N PRO A 415 14.62 13.07 4.92
CA PRO A 415 14.88 14.51 4.92
C PRO A 415 16.10 14.98 4.11
N ALA A 416 16.86 14.13 3.41
CA ALA A 416 18.08 14.62 2.76
C ALA A 416 17.73 15.59 1.61
N ARG A 417 17.97 16.89 1.82
CA ARG A 417 18.01 17.94 0.80
C ARG A 417 19.20 17.69 -0.11
N THR A 418 19.06 16.82 -1.08
CA THR A 418 20.01 16.72 -2.18
C THR A 418 19.45 17.50 -3.35
N TYR A 419 20.13 18.60 -3.68
CA TYR A 419 19.98 19.28 -4.96
C TYR A 419 20.54 18.32 -6.01
N ILE A 420 19.68 17.69 -6.80
CA ILE A 420 20.11 16.71 -7.79
C ILE A 420 20.00 17.36 -9.16
N ASP A 421 21.15 17.55 -9.82
CA ASP A 421 21.23 17.72 -11.27
C ASP A 421 20.41 16.61 -11.93
N PRO A 422 19.59 16.90 -12.96
CA PRO A 422 18.59 15.97 -13.50
C PRO A 422 19.15 14.54 -13.53
N PRO A 423 18.65 13.64 -12.67
CA PRO A 423 19.30 12.38 -12.42
C PRO A 423 19.38 11.62 -13.74
N ARG A 424 20.53 10.97 -13.99
CA ARG A 424 20.63 9.98 -15.07
C ARG A 424 19.82 8.76 -14.65
N CYS A 425 18.49 8.85 -14.77
CA CYS A 425 17.54 7.79 -14.52
C CYS A 425 17.83 6.52 -15.34
N GLU A 426 18.60 6.67 -16.43
CA GLU A 426 19.15 5.57 -17.23
C GLU A 426 19.93 4.56 -16.38
N GLY A 427 20.59 4.99 -15.29
CA GLY A 427 21.41 4.11 -14.44
C GLY A 427 20.63 3.10 -13.58
N LEU A 428 19.30 3.23 -13.47
CA LEU A 428 18.47 2.30 -12.67
C LEU A 428 18.24 0.93 -13.35
N LEU A 429 18.50 0.82 -14.65
CA LEU A 429 18.19 -0.37 -15.46
C LEU A 429 19.43 -1.19 -15.89
N TYR A 430 20.63 -0.82 -15.43
CA TYR A 430 21.89 -1.47 -15.83
C TYR A 430 22.57 -2.24 -14.70
#